data_AF-A0A195BJE2-F1
#
_entry.id   AF-A0A195BJE2-F1
#
_cell.length_a   1.000
_cell.length_b   1.000
_cell.length_c   1.000
_cell.angle_alpha   90.00
_cell.angle_beta   90.00
_cell.angle_gamma   90.00
#
_symmetry.space_group_name_H-M   'P 1'
#
loop_
_entity.id
_entity.type
_entity.pdbx_description
1 polymer ?
#
loop_
_entity_poly.entity_id
_entity_poly.type
_entity_poly.pdbx_seq_one_letter_code
_entity_poly.pdbx_strand_id
1 'polypeptide(L)'
;MISRGLSLLKIVHRSNQSKAAANLRSVRLSHSGHIYRNIGMAEEKKWVYAAEFFGGIMWWWILWHFWHDFGHIIGEFPYSDPSKWTDEELGIPPDDYPEPAIRIL
;
A
#
# COMPACT_ATOMS: atom_id res chain seq x y z
N MET A 1 4.17 -10.82 58.82
CA MET A 1 4.32 -11.17 57.39
C MET A 1 5.27 -10.22 56.63
N ILE A 2 6.36 -9.72 57.25
CA ILE A 2 7.19 -8.65 56.64
C ILE A 2 8.60 -9.15 56.19
N SER A 3 9.06 -10.32 56.63
CA SER A 3 10.47 -10.72 56.39
C SER A 3 10.79 -11.25 54.99
N ARG A 4 9.77 -11.60 54.18
CA ARG A 4 9.97 -12.17 52.83
C ARG A 4 9.95 -11.13 51.70
N GLY A 5 9.42 -9.93 51.94
CA GLY A 5 9.35 -8.87 50.92
C GLY A 5 10.71 -8.23 50.62
N LEU A 6 11.53 -7.99 51.64
CA LEU A 6 12.86 -7.37 51.48
C LEU A 6 13.88 -8.28 50.79
N SER A 7 13.75 -9.60 50.94
CA SER A 7 14.64 -10.57 50.27
C SER A 7 14.39 -10.58 48.76
N LEU A 8 13.12 -10.51 48.33
CA LEU A 8 12.76 -10.39 46.92
C LEU A 8 13.25 -9.07 46.30
N LEU A 9 13.09 -7.96 47.03
CA LEU A 9 13.49 -6.64 46.54
C LEU A 9 15.01 -6.54 46.32
N LYS A 10 15.82 -7.16 47.19
CA LYS A 10 17.27 -7.27 47.01
C LYS A 10 17.67 -8.14 45.82
N ILE A 11 16.94 -9.24 45.56
CA ILE A 11 17.20 -10.11 44.40
C ILE A 11 16.89 -9.37 43.10
N VAL A 12 15.75 -8.68 43.04
CA VAL A 12 15.36 -7.85 41.88
C VAL A 12 16.39 -6.75 41.64
N HIS A 13 16.78 -6.01 42.68
CA HIS A 13 17.76 -4.94 42.57
C HIS A 13 19.15 -5.44 42.11
N ARG A 14 19.60 -6.60 42.63
CA ARG A 14 20.87 -7.22 42.22
C ARG A 14 20.85 -7.68 40.76
N SER A 15 19.72 -8.19 40.27
CA SER A 15 19.58 -8.56 38.86
C SER A 15 19.72 -7.34 37.93
N ASN A 16 19.16 -6.19 38.34
CA ASN A 16 19.21 -4.96 37.56
C ASN A 16 20.62 -4.35 37.52
N GLN A 17 21.36 -4.44 38.64
CA GLN A 17 22.77 -4.00 38.70
C GLN A 17 23.70 -4.89 37.86
N SER A 18 23.43 -6.20 37.76
CA SER A 18 24.23 -7.11 36.92
C SER A 18 24.11 -6.82 35.42
N LYS A 19 23.00 -6.20 34.99
CA LYS A 19 22.79 -5.73 33.61
C LYS A 19 23.54 -4.42 33.34
N ALA A 20 23.82 -3.62 34.37
CA ALA A 20 24.54 -2.35 34.24
C ALA A 20 26.07 -2.52 34.08
N ALA A 21 26.65 -3.64 34.52
CA ALA A 21 28.09 -3.87 34.50
C ALA A 21 28.61 -4.60 33.23
N ALA A 22 27.73 -4.95 32.28
CA ALA A 22 28.11 -5.85 31.19
C ALA A 22 28.83 -5.20 29.99
N ASN A 23 28.93 -3.87 29.90
CA ASN A 23 29.65 -3.22 28.80
C ASN A 23 30.24 -1.85 29.20
N LEU A 24 31.48 -1.84 29.69
CA LEU A 24 32.30 -0.61 29.82
C LEU A 24 32.88 -0.13 28.49
N ARG A 25 32.57 -0.82 27.39
CA ARG A 25 32.99 -0.40 26.06
C ARG A 25 32.16 0.82 25.68
N SER A 26 32.81 1.97 25.52
CA SER A 26 32.14 3.14 24.95
C SER A 26 31.62 2.74 23.57
N VAL A 27 30.30 2.54 23.46
CA VAL A 27 29.65 2.39 22.17
C VAL A 27 29.74 3.76 21.52
N ARG A 28 30.65 3.90 20.54
CA ARG A 28 30.79 5.11 19.77
C ARG A 28 29.52 5.26 18.93
N LEU A 29 28.53 5.97 19.47
CA LEU A 29 27.34 6.42 18.76
C LEU A 29 27.76 7.52 17.78
N SER A 30 28.47 7.15 16.71
CA SER A 30 28.68 8.06 15.59
C SER A 30 27.35 8.22 14.87
N HIS A 31 26.60 9.24 15.27
CA HIS A 31 25.45 9.74 14.54
C HIS A 31 25.91 10.05 13.10
N SER A 32 25.41 9.28 12.12
CA SER A 32 25.80 9.37 10.70
C SER A 32 27.29 9.07 10.40
N GLY A 33 27.71 7.82 10.60
CA GLY A 33 28.97 7.31 10.04
C GLY A 33 28.74 6.75 8.63
N HIS A 34 29.51 7.21 7.64
CA HIS A 34 29.57 6.56 6.33
C HIS A 34 30.06 5.12 6.48
N ILE A 35 29.30 4.16 5.96
CA ILE A 35 29.64 2.73 5.96
C ILE A 35 29.96 2.31 4.53
N TYR A 36 31.05 1.56 4.34
CA TYR A 36 31.46 1.02 3.04
C TYR A 36 31.27 -0.51 3.01
N ARG A 37 30.63 -1.02 1.95
CA ARG A 37 30.40 -2.46 1.68
C ARG A 37 29.63 -3.22 2.78
N ASN A 38 28.77 -2.55 3.53
CA ASN A 38 27.82 -3.18 4.44
C ASN A 38 26.43 -2.57 4.23
N ILE A 39 25.38 -3.36 4.44
CA ILE A 39 23.99 -2.91 4.44
C ILE A 39 23.92 -1.85 5.55
N GLY A 40 23.49 -0.64 5.22
CA GLY A 40 23.64 0.55 6.05
C GLY A 40 23.17 0.38 7.50
N MET A 41 23.63 1.28 8.39
CA MET A 41 23.22 1.33 9.81
C MET A 41 21.73 1.03 9.92
N ALA A 42 21.35 0.15 10.85
CA ALA A 42 19.96 -0.18 11.13
C ALA A 42 19.13 1.12 11.13
N GLU A 43 18.21 1.25 10.16
CA GLU A 43 17.33 2.41 10.06
C GLU A 43 16.67 2.63 11.42
N GLU A 44 16.47 3.90 11.80
CA GLU A 44 15.75 4.15 13.03
C GLU A 44 14.41 3.42 12.94
N LYS A 45 14.11 2.57 13.93
CA LYS A 45 12.91 1.70 13.90
C LYS A 45 11.62 2.48 13.60
N LYS A 46 11.60 3.78 13.94
CA LYS A 46 10.53 4.72 13.62
C LYS A 46 10.25 4.81 12.11
N TRP A 47 11.29 4.89 11.28
CA TRP A 47 11.16 4.98 9.82
C TRP A 47 10.68 3.67 9.20
N VAL A 48 11.15 2.54 9.72
CA VAL A 48 10.65 1.21 9.31
C VAL A 48 9.16 1.08 9.61
N TYR A 49 8.73 1.41 10.84
CA TYR A 49 7.31 1.38 11.20
C TYR A 49 6.47 2.38 10.41
N ALA A 50 7.01 3.57 10.12
CA ALA A 50 6.32 4.54 9.28
C ALA A 50 6.13 3.99 7.85
N ALA A 51 7.18 3.40 7.26
CA ALA A 51 7.12 2.80 5.93
C ALA A 51 6.11 1.64 5.87
N GLU A 52 6.10 0.75 6.86
CA GLU A 52 5.12 -0.34 6.97
C GLU A 52 3.68 0.19 7.13
N PHE A 53 3.48 1.24 7.93
CA PHE A 53 2.17 1.85 8.13
C PHE A 53 1.62 2.48 6.84
N PHE A 54 2.45 3.26 6.13
CA PHE A 54 2.05 3.85 4.84
C PHE A 54 1.80 2.78 3.78
N GLY A 55 2.64 1.74 3.73
CA GLY A 55 2.43 0.59 2.84
C GLY A 55 1.11 -0.14 3.14
N GLY A 56 0.79 -0.33 4.42
CA GLY A 56 -0.47 -0.92 4.86
C GLY A 56 -1.69 -0.07 4.49
N ILE A 57 -1.62 1.24 4.70
CA ILE A 57 -2.69 2.19 4.32
C ILE A 57 -2.92 2.17 2.80
N MET A 58 -1.84 2.19 2.01
CA MET A 58 -1.94 2.16 0.55
C MET A 58 -2.69 0.92 0.07
N TRP A 59 -2.31 -0.28 0.55
CA TRP A 59 -2.98 -1.52 0.15
C TRP A 59 -4.40 -1.61 0.67
N TRP A 60 -4.65 -1.18 1.90
CA TRP A 60 -6.01 -1.09 2.43
C TRP A 60 -6.90 -0.19 1.56
N TRP A 61 -6.39 0.99 1.16
CA TRP A 61 -7.12 1.94 0.30
C TRP A 61 -7.47 1.34 -1.05
N ILE A 62 -6.51 0.67 -1.70
CA ILE A 62 -6.71 0.01 -3.00
C ILE A 62 -7.78 -1.08 -2.88
N LEU A 63 -7.67 -1.96 -1.89
CA LEU A 63 -8.63 -3.05 -1.69
C LEU A 63 -10.03 -2.54 -1.33
N TRP A 64 -10.10 -1.48 -0.53
CA TRP A 64 -11.36 -0.83 -0.18
C TRP A 64 -12.04 -0.23 -1.41
N HIS A 65 -11.32 0.54 -2.24
CA HIS A 65 -11.87 1.11 -3.48
C HIS A 65 -12.21 0.04 -4.51
N PHE A 66 -11.43 -1.04 -4.57
CA PHE A 66 -11.72 -2.15 -5.47
C PHE A 66 -13.04 -2.83 -5.13
N TRP A 67 -13.39 -2.93 -3.83
CA TRP A 67 -14.68 -3.49 -3.42
C TRP A 67 -15.84 -2.50 -3.60
N HIS A 68 -15.64 -1.22 -3.25
CA HIS A 68 -16.71 -0.21 -3.28
C HIS A 68 -16.97 0.38 -4.68
N ASP A 69 -15.93 0.60 -5.48
CA ASP A 69 -15.98 1.31 -6.76
C ASP A 69 -15.50 0.44 -7.94
N PHE A 70 -15.86 -0.84 -7.93
CA PHE A 70 -15.51 -1.79 -9.00
C PHE A 70 -15.95 -1.33 -10.40
N GLY A 71 -17.04 -0.56 -10.48
CA GLY A 71 -17.58 -0.01 -11.72
C GLY A 71 -16.62 0.93 -12.46
N HIS A 72 -15.73 1.63 -11.76
CA HIS A 72 -14.72 2.49 -12.40
C HIS A 72 -13.63 1.70 -13.14
N ILE A 73 -13.39 0.45 -12.74
CA ILE A 73 -12.34 -0.39 -13.33
C ILE A 73 -12.88 -1.21 -14.50
N ILE A 74 -14.14 -1.64 -14.45
CA ILE A 74 -14.73 -2.56 -15.45
C ILE A 74 -15.66 -1.88 -16.44
N GLY A 75 -16.03 -0.62 -16.18
CA GLY A 75 -16.97 0.13 -16.99
C GLY A 75 -18.35 0.07 -16.35
N GLU A 76 -18.88 1.25 -16.03
CA GLU A 76 -20.22 1.42 -15.48
C GLU A 76 -21.32 1.13 -16.51
N PHE A 77 -21.00 1.30 -17.79
CA PHE A 77 -21.94 1.12 -18.89
C PHE A 77 -21.69 -0.19 -19.63
N PRO A 78 -22.75 -0.99 -19.89
CA PRO A 78 -22.62 -2.15 -20.74
C PRO A 78 -22.23 -1.71 -22.15
N TYR A 79 -21.19 -2.34 -22.70
CA TYR A 79 -20.76 -2.07 -24.07
C TYR A 79 -21.87 -2.50 -25.04
N SER A 80 -22.36 -1.55 -25.84
CA SER A 80 -23.36 -1.82 -26.88
C SER A 80 -22.69 -2.64 -27.98
N ASP A 81 -23.28 -3.78 -28.34
CA ASP A 81 -22.82 -4.56 -29.49
C ASP A 81 -23.21 -3.83 -30.78
N PRO A 82 -22.24 -3.33 -31.58
CA PRO A 82 -22.53 -2.55 -32.78
C PRO A 82 -23.27 -3.37 -33.85
N SER A 83 -23.21 -4.71 -33.80
CA SER A 83 -23.94 -5.57 -34.74
C SER A 83 -25.45 -5.64 -34.48
N LYS A 84 -25.94 -5.09 -33.35
CA LYS A 84 -27.37 -5.07 -33.00
C LYS A 84 -28.09 -3.81 -33.44
N TRP A 85 -27.37 -2.80 -33.94
CA TRP A 85 -27.97 -1.59 -34.46
C TRP A 85 -28.68 -1.91 -35.78
N THR A 86 -29.92 -1.45 -35.93
CA THR A 86 -30.67 -1.68 -37.15
C THR A 86 -30.22 -0.70 -38.24
N ASP A 87 -30.28 -1.13 -39.49
CA ASP A 87 -29.91 -0.29 -40.64
C ASP A 87 -30.75 1.00 -40.71
N GLU A 88 -31.97 0.98 -40.15
CA GLU A 88 -32.84 2.15 -40.00
C GLU A 88 -32.29 3.21 -39.02
N GLU A 89 -31.72 2.79 -37.87
CA GLU A 89 -31.08 3.70 -36.90
C GLU A 89 -29.72 4.21 -37.42
N LEU A 90 -29.04 3.40 -38.23
CA LEU A 90 -27.74 3.73 -38.83
C LEU A 90 -27.89 4.57 -40.11
N GLY A 91 -29.12 4.75 -40.60
CA GLY A 91 -29.42 5.50 -41.81
C GLY A 91 -28.86 4.87 -43.08
N ILE A 92 -28.64 3.55 -43.08
CA ILE A 92 -28.18 2.80 -44.24
C ILE A 92 -29.42 2.51 -45.09
N PRO A 93 -29.56 3.14 -46.27
CA PRO A 93 -30.69 2.86 -47.14
C PRO A 93 -30.63 1.42 -47.63
N PRO A 94 -31.77 0.72 -47.75
CA PRO A 94 -31.82 -0.59 -48.39
C PRO A 94 -31.42 -0.47 -49.86
N ASP A 95 -30.82 -1.51 -50.43
CA ASP A 95 -30.29 -1.50 -51.81
C ASP A 95 -31.37 -1.21 -52.88
N ASP A 96 -32.65 -1.44 -52.57
CA ASP A 96 -33.81 -1.12 -53.43
C ASP A 96 -34.27 0.35 -53.32
N TYR A 97 -33.59 1.19 -52.55
CA TYR A 97 -33.95 2.60 -52.39
C TYR A 97 -33.69 3.36 -53.70
N PRO A 98 -34.67 4.08 -54.27
CA PRO A 98 -34.45 4.87 -55.46
C PRO A 98 -33.48 6.02 -55.13
N GLU A 99 -32.23 5.92 -55.60
CA GLU A 99 -31.27 7.02 -55.50
C GLU A 99 -31.85 8.27 -56.17
N PRO A 100 -31.94 9.43 -55.48
CA PRO A 100 -32.36 10.66 -56.13
C PRO A 100 -31.30 11.06 -57.16
N ALA A 101 -31.73 11.15 -58.42
CA ALA A 101 -30.93 11.39 -59.63
C ALA A 101 -30.24 12.77 -59.72
N ILE A 102 -29.62 13.27 -58.63
CA ILE A 102 -29.17 14.67 -58.51
C ILE A 102 -27.65 14.78 -58.20
N ARG A 103 -26.86 13.70 -58.29
CA ARG A 103 -25.39 13.77 -58.09
C ARG A 103 -24.52 13.55 -59.33
N ILE A 104 -25.05 13.76 -60.52
CA ILE A 104 -24.22 13.95 -61.72
C ILE A 104 -24.98 14.85 -62.69
N LEU A 105 -24.30 15.93 -63.11
CA LEU A 105 -24.67 16.80 -64.22
C LEU A 105 -24.96 15.99 -65.49
#